data_AF-A0A8T4UHY3-F1
#
_entry.id   AF-A0A8T4UHY3-F1
#
_cell.length_a   1.000
_cell.length_b   1.000
_cell.length_c   1.000
_cell.angle_alpha   90.00
_cell.angle_beta   90.00
_cell.angle_gamma   90.00
#
_symmetry.space_group_name_H-M   'P 1'
#
loop_
_entity.id
_entity.type
_entity.pdbx_description
1 polymer ?
#
loop_
_entity_poly.entity_id
_entity_poly.type
_entity_poly.pdbx_seq_one_letter_code
_entity_poly.pdbx_strand_id
1 'polypeptide(L)'
;MSTELIDFSKPMIVLRVGEKLRKPYHKKPFIYIDKSTLGSEKHFVTFLNDESRSWDNGTYILKAARQGDTLQAPTFAFAQFQREDGKVRALQNGNGQYLCWEFFRRKQP
;
A
#
# COMPACT_ATOMS: atom_id res chain seq x y z
N MET A 1 22.41 -1.12 -7.77
CA MET A 1 21.21 -0.76 -6.96
C MET A 1 20.62 -2.06 -6.44
N SER A 2 20.50 -2.22 -5.13
CA SER A 2 19.97 -3.46 -4.52
C SER A 2 18.52 -3.66 -4.93
N THR A 3 18.19 -4.84 -5.45
CA THR A 3 16.84 -5.21 -5.89
C THR A 3 15.97 -5.45 -4.66
N GLU A 4 15.31 -4.42 -4.16
CA GLU A 4 14.43 -4.56 -3.00
C GLU A 4 13.24 -5.47 -3.35
N LEU A 5 13.13 -6.61 -2.68
CA LEU A 5 12.04 -7.58 -2.83
C LEU A 5 11.00 -7.37 -1.74
N ILE A 6 9.74 -7.21 -2.11
CA ILE A 6 8.60 -7.17 -1.18
C ILE A 6 8.28 -8.58 -0.69
N ASP A 7 8.12 -8.70 0.63
CA ASP A 7 7.59 -9.89 1.28
C ASP A 7 6.06 -9.81 1.38
N PHE A 8 5.37 -10.34 0.35
CA PHE A 8 3.90 -10.38 0.32
C PHE A 8 3.31 -11.40 1.31
N SER A 9 4.13 -12.24 1.96
CA SER A 9 3.65 -13.13 3.03
C SER A 9 3.34 -12.37 4.33
N LYS A 10 3.86 -11.14 4.46
CA LYS A 10 3.66 -10.28 5.63
C LYS A 10 2.56 -9.25 5.39
N PRO A 11 1.81 -8.87 6.44
CA PRO A 11 0.85 -7.79 6.34
C PRO A 11 1.55 -6.46 6.05
N MET A 12 0.91 -5.64 5.22
CA MET A 12 1.28 -4.25 5.04
C MET A 12 0.66 -3.39 6.12
N ILE A 13 1.42 -2.41 6.61
CA ILE A 13 0.96 -1.47 7.62
C ILE A 13 0.19 -0.34 6.95
N VAL A 14 -1.01 -0.06 7.43
CA VAL A 14 -1.84 1.06 7.00
C VAL A 14 -1.55 2.25 7.90
N LEU A 15 -1.09 3.35 7.32
CA LEU A 15 -0.96 4.63 7.99
C LEU A 15 -2.00 5.60 7.45
N ARG A 16 -2.71 6.32 8.33
CA ARG A 16 -3.48 7.50 7.95
C ARG A 16 -2.59 8.73 8.09
N VAL A 17 -2.54 9.54 7.03
CA VAL A 17 -1.84 10.83 7.02
C VAL A 17 -2.82 11.88 7.56
N GLY A 18 -2.56 12.39 8.76
CA GLY A 18 -3.26 13.56 9.30
C GLY A 18 -2.47 14.85 9.04
N GLU A 19 -3.04 15.99 9.41
CA GLU A 19 -2.43 17.32 9.24
C GLU A 19 -1.07 17.45 9.94
N LYS A 20 -0.89 16.78 11.08
CA LYS A 20 0.29 16.93 11.92
C LYS A 20 1.21 15.71 11.92
N LEU A 21 0.69 14.49 11.71
CA LEU A 21 1.44 13.24 11.85
C LEU A 21 0.87 12.09 11.01
N ARG A 22 1.74 11.13 10.67
CA ARG A 22 1.36 9.81 10.14
C ARG A 22 1.22 8.84 11.31
N LYS A 23 0.06 8.20 11.45
CA LYS A 23 -0.18 7.21 12.52
C LYS A 23 -0.78 5.93 11.93
N PRO A 24 -0.52 4.75 12.54
CA PRO A 24 -1.23 3.53 12.18
C PRO A 24 -2.74 3.76 12.20
N TYR A 25 -3.43 3.27 11.18
CA TYR A 25 -4.87 3.44 11.10
C TYR A 25 -5.55 2.58 12.14
N HIS A 26 -6.19 3.23 13.11
CA HIS A 26 -6.70 2.59 14.33
C HIS A 26 -7.76 1.51 14.07
N LYS A 27 -8.60 1.64 13.03
CA LYS A 27 -9.65 0.64 12.73
C LYS A 27 -9.07 -0.61 12.06
N LYS A 28 -8.07 -0.44 11.19
CA LYS A 28 -7.46 -1.53 10.41
C LYS A 28 -5.99 -1.20 10.14
N PRO A 29 -5.10 -1.47 11.10
CA PRO A 29 -3.69 -1.07 10.99
C PRO A 29 -2.89 -1.94 10.02
N PHE A 30 -3.45 -3.07 9.58
CA PHE A 30 -2.79 -4.05 8.73
C PHE A 30 -3.72 -4.55 7.62
N ILE A 31 -3.18 -4.79 6.42
CA ILE A 31 -3.86 -5.48 5.32
C ILE A 31 -2.93 -6.52 4.69
N TYR A 32 -3.50 -7.59 4.14
CA TYR A 32 -2.76 -8.62 3.41
C TYR A 32 -2.97 -8.44 1.92
N ILE A 33 -1.89 -8.51 1.15
CA ILE A 33 -1.93 -8.38 -0.30
C ILE A 33 -1.49 -9.69 -0.94
N ASP A 34 -2.41 -10.34 -1.66
CA ASP A 34 -2.05 -11.43 -2.55
C ASP A 34 -1.65 -10.88 -3.92
N LYS A 35 -0.36 -10.93 -4.23
CA LYS A 35 0.20 -10.48 -5.51
C LYS A 35 -0.46 -11.15 -6.72
N SER A 36 -0.89 -12.41 -6.60
CA SER A 36 -1.50 -13.15 -7.71
C SER A 36 -2.81 -12.52 -8.19
N THR A 37 -3.52 -11.83 -7.28
CA THR A 37 -4.81 -11.19 -7.55
C THR A 37 -4.67 -9.77 -8.12
N LEU A 38 -3.48 -9.17 -8.02
CA LEU A 38 -3.22 -7.76 -8.36
C LEU A 38 -2.43 -7.58 -9.66
N GLY A 39 -2.82 -8.31 -10.71
CA GLY A 39 -2.16 -8.27 -12.02
C GLY A 39 -2.32 -6.96 -12.80
N SER A 40 -3.15 -6.01 -12.33
CA SER A 40 -3.38 -4.72 -13.00
C SER A 40 -3.73 -3.60 -12.03
N GLU A 41 -3.62 -2.36 -12.50
CA GLU A 41 -4.03 -1.18 -11.73
C GLU A 41 -5.48 -1.18 -11.32
N LYS A 42 -6.36 -1.58 -12.25
CA LYS A 42 -7.77 -1.73 -11.97
C LYS A 42 -8.00 -2.69 -10.79
N HIS A 43 -7.34 -3.85 -10.79
CA HIS A 43 -7.48 -4.83 -9.71
C HIS A 43 -6.96 -4.29 -8.37
N PHE A 44 -5.86 -3.55 -8.37
CA PHE A 44 -5.34 -2.93 -7.15
C PHE A 44 -6.28 -1.86 -6.60
N VAL A 45 -6.84 -1.01 -7.45
CA VAL A 45 -7.85 -0.01 -7.04
C VAL A 45 -9.12 -0.69 -6.51
N THR A 46 -9.59 -1.76 -7.15
CA THR A 46 -10.73 -2.54 -6.66
C THR A 46 -10.44 -3.12 -5.28
N PHE A 47 -9.28 -3.75 -5.10
CA PHE A 47 -8.83 -4.27 -3.81
C PHE A 47 -8.82 -3.17 -2.73
N LEU A 48 -8.23 -2.02 -3.01
CA LEU A 48 -8.21 -0.91 -2.04
C LEU A 48 -9.61 -0.39 -1.72
N ASN A 49 -10.52 -0.33 -2.69
CA ASN A 49 -11.91 0.09 -2.45
C ASN A 49 -12.64 -0.88 -1.51
N ASP A 50 -12.43 -2.19 -1.68
CA ASP A 50 -13.03 -3.21 -0.82
C ASP A 50 -12.42 -3.20 0.58
N GLU A 51 -11.10 -3.20 0.68
CA GLU A 51 -10.36 -3.16 1.94
C GLU A 51 -10.65 -1.91 2.77
N SER A 52 -10.80 -0.78 2.08
CA SER A 52 -11.02 0.51 2.71
C SER A 52 -12.49 0.82 2.94
N ARG A 53 -13.47 -0.03 2.59
CA ARG A 53 -14.91 0.32 2.51
C ARG A 53 -15.44 1.13 3.71
N SER A 54 -15.02 0.79 4.92
CA SER A 54 -15.46 1.41 6.20
C SER A 54 -14.55 2.54 6.73
N TRP A 55 -13.51 2.91 5.99
CA TRP A 55 -12.51 3.87 6.43
C TRP A 55 -13.01 5.30 6.28
N ASP A 56 -12.43 6.24 7.00
CA ASP A 56 -12.84 7.63 6.85
C ASP A 56 -12.20 8.26 5.59
N ASN A 57 -12.72 9.39 5.12
CA ASN A 57 -12.03 10.15 4.07
C ASN A 57 -10.65 10.61 4.53
N GLY A 58 -9.71 10.72 3.59
CA GLY A 58 -8.36 11.19 3.85
C GLY A 58 -7.28 10.44 3.08
N THR A 59 -6.03 10.75 3.38
CA THR A 59 -4.86 10.15 2.72
C THR A 59 -4.30 9.00 3.52
N TYR A 60 -4.00 7.90 2.84
CA TYR A 60 -3.48 6.67 3.42
C TYR A 60 -2.19 6.26 2.74
N ILE A 61 -1.29 5.68 3.52
CA ILE A 61 -0.04 5.09 3.04
C ILE A 61 -0.02 3.63 3.46
N LEU A 62 0.18 2.74 2.50
CA LEU A 62 0.54 1.35 2.75
C LEU A 62 2.04 1.27 2.84
N LYS A 63 2.54 0.70 3.92
CA LYS A 63 3.95 0.38 4.08
C LYS A 63 4.15 -1.13 4.00
N ALA A 64 5.11 -1.56 3.20
CA ALA A 64 5.46 -2.96 3.05
C ALA A 64 6.79 -3.29 3.71
N ALA A 65 6.92 -4.53 4.16
CA ALA A 65 8.17 -5.11 4.63
C ALA A 65 8.99 -5.64 3.45
N ARG A 66 10.31 -5.51 3.55
CA ARG A 66 11.24 -6.16 2.62
C ARG A 66 11.44 -7.62 3.01
N GLN A 67 11.89 -8.43 2.07
CA GLN A 67 12.29 -9.79 2.37
C GLN A 67 13.44 -9.79 3.39
N GLY A 68 13.30 -10.59 4.44
CA GLY A 68 14.26 -10.62 5.56
C GLY A 68 14.02 -9.59 6.67
N ASP A 69 13.09 -8.65 6.49
CA ASP A 69 12.72 -7.69 7.53
C ASP A 69 12.06 -8.38 8.73
N THR A 70 12.44 -7.98 9.93
CA THR A 70 11.71 -8.28 11.17
C THR A 70 10.50 -7.36 11.30
N LEU A 71 9.56 -7.67 12.21
CA LEU A 71 8.43 -6.77 12.52
C LEU A 71 8.84 -5.35 12.95
N GLN A 72 10.10 -5.17 13.36
CA GLN A 72 10.67 -3.88 13.80
C GLN A 72 11.49 -3.18 12.70
N ALA A 73 11.67 -3.82 11.55
CA ALA A 73 12.52 -3.33 10.47
C ALA A 73 11.87 -2.15 9.69
N PRO A 74 12.67 -1.33 8.99
CA PRO A 74 12.19 -0.15 8.28
C PRO A 74 11.28 -0.54 7.11
N THR A 75 9.97 -0.35 7.32
CA THR A 75 8.98 -0.47 6.25
C THR A 75 8.97 0.77 5.35
N PHE A 76 8.89 0.56 4.04
CA PHE A 76 8.87 1.64 3.04
C PHE A 76 7.48 1.86 2.46
N ALA A 77 7.23 3.02 1.88
CA ALA A 77 5.94 3.34 1.28
C ALA A 77 5.71 2.52 0.00
N PHE A 78 4.81 1.56 0.07
CA PHE A 78 4.40 0.71 -1.04
C PHE A 78 3.37 1.38 -1.93
N ALA A 79 2.36 2.01 -1.33
CA ALA A 79 1.35 2.76 -2.07
C ALA A 79 0.86 3.93 -1.22
N GLN A 80 0.45 5.01 -1.88
CA GLN A 80 -0.25 6.11 -1.26
C GLN A 80 -1.56 6.33 -2.03
N PHE A 81 -2.66 6.56 -1.32
CA PHE A 81 -3.95 6.78 -1.94
C PHE A 81 -4.81 7.70 -1.08
N GLN A 82 -5.76 8.37 -1.72
CA GLN A 82 -6.75 9.19 -1.07
C GLN A 82 -8.10 8.48 -1.10
N ARG A 83 -8.87 8.63 -0.03
CA ARG A 83 -10.25 8.17 0.06
C ARG A 83 -11.17 9.38 0.10
N GLU A 84 -12.05 9.48 -0.88
CA GLU A 84 -13.04 10.55 -1.03
C GLU A 84 -14.37 9.92 -1.44
N ASP A 85 -15.46 10.30 -0.77
CA ASP A 85 -16.82 9.86 -1.07
C ASP A 85 -16.96 8.34 -1.25
N GLY A 86 -16.32 7.60 -0.35
CA GLY A 86 -16.34 6.14 -0.33
C GLY A 86 -15.50 5.47 -1.41
N LYS A 87 -14.81 6.23 -2.27
CA LYS A 87 -13.97 5.74 -3.35
C LYS A 87 -12.49 6.02 -3.09
N VAL A 88 -11.65 5.12 -3.56
CA VAL A 88 -10.21 5.30 -3.62
C VAL A 88 -9.87 6.09 -4.87
N ARG A 89 -9.26 7.26 -4.66
CA ARG A 89 -8.51 8.01 -5.66
C ARG A 89 -7.04 7.78 -5.41
N ALA A 90 -6.38 7.09 -6.33
CA ALA A 90 -4.99 6.77 -6.15
C ALA A 90 -4.08 7.99 -6.29
N LEU A 91 -3.03 8.02 -5.47
CA LEU A 91 -2.01 9.04 -5.57
C LEU A 91 -0.85 8.46 -6.38
N GLN A 92 -0.78 8.92 -7.62
CA GLN A 92 0.30 8.61 -8.54
C GLN A 92 1.58 9.37 -8.13
N ASN A 93 2.75 8.80 -8.38
CA ASN A 93 4.01 9.53 -8.32
C ASN A 93 4.04 10.65 -9.39
N GLY A 94 5.09 11.48 -9.40
CA GLY A 94 5.23 12.57 -10.39
C GLY A 94 5.19 12.13 -11.86
N ASN A 95 5.30 10.82 -12.15
CA ASN A 95 5.22 10.22 -13.48
C ASN A 95 3.86 9.54 -13.77
N GLY A 96 2.84 9.74 -12.93
CA GLY A 96 1.53 9.14 -13.13
C GLY A 96 1.45 7.65 -12.76
N GLN A 97 2.45 7.08 -12.07
CA GLN A 97 2.48 5.66 -11.69
C GLN A 97 2.40 5.45 -10.18
N TYR A 98 1.77 4.38 -9.73
CA TYR A 98 1.78 4.00 -8.33
C TYR A 98 3.19 3.57 -7.93
N LEU A 99 3.59 3.93 -6.71
CA LEU A 99 4.84 3.46 -6.11
C LEU A 99 4.93 1.91 -6.11
N CYS A 100 3.79 1.22 -6.03
CA CYS A 100 3.74 -0.24 -6.02
C CYS A 100 4.04 -0.89 -7.39
N TRP A 101 3.88 -0.18 -8.52
CA TRP A 101 3.98 -0.79 -9.85
C TRP A 101 5.38 -1.32 -10.17
N GLU A 102 6.42 -0.69 -9.63
CA GLU A 102 7.79 -1.16 -9.80
C GLU A 102 8.00 -2.57 -9.23
N PHE A 103 7.23 -2.93 -8.19
CA PHE A 103 7.30 -4.24 -7.53
C PHE A 103 6.42 -5.31 -8.18
N PHE A 104 5.37 -4.90 -8.91
CA PHE A 104 4.53 -5.80 -9.69
C PHE A 104 5.14 -6.14 -11.06
N ARG A 105 5.84 -5.19 -11.71
CA ARG A 105 6.46 -5.39 -13.02
C ARG A 105 7.74 -6.22 -12.99
N ARG A 106 8.45 -6.25 -11.86
CA ARG A 106 9.63 -7.11 -11.69
C ARG A 106 9.16 -8.55 -11.46
N LYS A 107 9.51 -9.45 -12.39
CA LYS A 107 9.47 -10.90 -12.10
C LYS A 107 10.39 -11.12 -10.90
N GLN A 108 9.81 -11.54 -9.78
CA GLN A 108 10.61 -12.02 -8.66
C GLN A 108 11.28 -13.31 -9.16
N PRO A 109 12.60 -13.47 -8.98
CA PRO A 109 13.29 -14.71 -9.31
C PRO A 109 12.73 -15.90 -8.52
#